data_AF-A0A2K9LIY9-F1
#
_entry.id   AF-A0A2K9LIY9-F1
#
_cell.length_a   1.000
_cell.length_b   1.000
_cell.length_c   1.000
_cell.angle_alpha   90.00
_cell.angle_beta   90.00
_cell.angle_gamma   90.00
#
_symmetry.space_group_name_H-M   'P 1'
#
loop_
_entity.id
_entity.type
_entity.pdbx_description
1 polymer ?
#
loop_
_entity_poly.entity_id
_entity_poly.type
_entity_poly.pdbx_seq_one_letter_code
_entity_poly.pdbx_strand_id
1 'polypeptide(L)'
;MIKFERYPHINDLLSHYAESLNNQRAEHILENGVSNKQEAKEFSVFVWQVVDAMHEDEENNISVLGSTDNIEMIPDLEYEISSYMKSTGFFNIWVEVSESA
;
A
#
# COMPACT_ATOMS: atom_id res chain seq x y z
N MET A 1 -10.12 -6.47 -8.48
CA MET A 1 -8.74 -6.63 -8.03
C MET A 1 -7.97 -5.42 -8.49
N ILE A 2 -7.38 -4.69 -7.54
CA ILE A 2 -6.44 -3.63 -7.86
C ILE A 2 -5.23 -4.30 -8.51
N LYS A 3 -4.83 -3.80 -9.67
CA LYS A 3 -3.67 -4.33 -10.38
C LYS A 3 -2.81 -3.17 -10.83
N PHE A 4 -1.61 -3.09 -10.26
CA PHE A 4 -0.60 -2.11 -10.60
C PHE A 4 0.24 -2.64 -11.75
N GLU A 5 0.24 -1.94 -12.88
CA GLU A 5 0.85 -2.41 -14.13
C GLU A 5 2.20 -1.76 -14.43
N ARG A 6 2.46 -0.55 -13.93
CA ARG A 6 3.72 0.14 -14.19
C ARG A 6 4.84 -0.41 -13.30
N TYR A 7 4.51 -0.69 -12.04
CA TYR A 7 5.39 -1.29 -11.05
C TYR A 7 4.73 -2.56 -10.48
N PRO A 8 4.80 -3.70 -11.19
CA PRO A 8 4.07 -4.90 -10.81
C PRO A 8 4.46 -5.49 -9.45
N HIS A 9 5.70 -5.27 -9.00
CA HIS A 9 6.18 -5.73 -7.70
C HIS A 9 5.41 -5.11 -6.52
N ILE A 10 4.75 -3.97 -6.73
CA ILE A 10 3.88 -3.35 -5.73
C ILE A 10 2.67 -4.22 -5.40
N ASN A 11 2.20 -5.06 -6.34
CA ASN A 11 1.13 -6.02 -6.04
C ASN A 11 1.62 -7.04 -5.00
N ASP A 12 2.80 -7.62 -5.20
CA ASP A 12 3.38 -8.61 -4.29
C ASP A 12 3.72 -7.99 -2.92
N LEU A 13 4.20 -6.75 -2.91
CA LEU A 13 4.49 -5.98 -1.70
C LEU A 13 3.23 -5.79 -0.85
N LEU A 14 2.16 -5.26 -1.45
CA LEU A 14 0.90 -5.01 -0.74
C LEU A 14 0.23 -6.31 -0.30
N SER A 15 0.26 -7.36 -1.11
CA SER A 15 -0.23 -8.67 -0.72
C SER A 15 0.54 -9.24 0.47
N HIS A 16 1.88 -9.17 0.46
CA HIS A 16 2.70 -9.64 1.57
C HIS A 16 2.35 -8.94 2.88
N TYR A 17 2.26 -7.60 2.88
CA TYR A 17 2.00 -6.87 4.10
C TYR A 17 0.53 -6.91 4.54
N ALA A 18 -0.42 -7.12 3.63
CA ALA A 18 -1.81 -7.38 4.02
C ALA A 18 -1.89 -8.68 4.85
N GLU A 19 -1.19 -9.73 4.41
CA GLU A 19 -1.11 -11.01 5.11
C GLU A 19 -0.31 -10.89 6.43
N SER A 20 0.89 -10.30 6.40
CA SER A 20 1.77 -10.23 7.59
C SER A 20 1.18 -9.39 8.73
N LEU A 21 0.46 -8.32 8.38
CA LEU A 21 -0.26 -7.47 9.34
C LEU A 21 -1.63 -8.05 9.76
N ASN A 22 -2.02 -9.22 9.24
CA ASN A 22 -3.35 -9.83 9.44
C ASN A 22 -4.51 -8.87 9.11
N ASN A 23 -4.34 -8.01 8.09
CA ASN A 23 -5.30 -6.97 7.75
C ASN A 23 -6.30 -7.47 6.69
N GLN A 24 -7.29 -8.25 7.13
CA GLN A 24 -8.36 -8.78 6.27
C GLN A 24 -9.12 -7.70 5.49
N ARG A 25 -9.19 -6.48 6.04
CA ARG A 25 -9.85 -5.38 5.36
C ARG A 25 -9.04 -4.89 4.17
N ALA A 26 -7.71 -4.82 4.31
CA ALA A 26 -6.80 -4.51 3.21
C ALA A 26 -6.84 -5.58 2.12
N GLU A 27 -6.81 -6.87 2.48
CA GLU A 27 -6.97 -7.98 1.53
C GLU A 27 -8.26 -7.83 0.70
N HIS A 28 -9.39 -7.59 1.39
CA HIS A 28 -10.67 -7.36 0.71
C HIS A 28 -10.62 -6.17 -0.26
N ILE A 29 -9.98 -5.06 0.12
CA ILE A 29 -9.86 -3.88 -0.75
C ILE A 29 -8.93 -4.15 -1.94
N LEU A 30 -7.82 -4.87 -1.74
CA LEU A 30 -6.92 -5.28 -2.83
C LEU A 30 -7.67 -6.16 -3.85
N GLU A 31 -8.53 -7.06 -3.38
CA GLU A 31 -9.33 -7.94 -4.24
C GLU A 31 -10.49 -7.24 -4.95
N ASN A 32 -11.20 -6.33 -4.27
CA ASN A 32 -12.46 -5.76 -4.77
C ASN A 32 -12.31 -4.33 -5.31
N GLY A 33 -11.20 -3.67 -5.01
CA GLY A 33 -11.01 -2.25 -5.25
C GLY A 33 -11.66 -1.39 -4.17
N VAL A 34 -11.48 -0.08 -4.32
CA VAL A 34 -12.01 0.96 -3.44
C VAL A 34 -13.31 1.45 -4.05
N SER A 35 -14.43 1.20 -3.36
CA SER A 35 -15.76 1.54 -3.87
C SER A 35 -16.36 2.80 -3.23
N ASN A 36 -15.85 3.20 -2.06
CA ASN A 36 -16.41 4.28 -1.28
C ASN A 36 -15.34 5.00 -0.44
N LYS A 37 -15.74 6.11 0.19
CA LYS A 37 -14.84 6.97 0.99
C LYS A 37 -14.23 6.26 2.19
N GLN A 38 -14.96 5.33 2.81
CA GLN A 38 -14.46 4.59 3.97
C GLN A 38 -13.35 3.63 3.53
N GLU A 39 -13.56 2.89 2.45
CA GLU A 39 -12.54 2.01 1.85
C GLU A 39 -11.33 2.80 1.35
N ALA A 40 -11.54 3.99 0.78
CA ALA A 40 -10.46 4.87 0.36
C ALA A 40 -9.56 5.25 1.55
N LYS A 41 -10.16 5.57 2.69
CA LYS A 41 -9.44 5.90 3.91
C LYS A 41 -8.73 4.67 4.49
N GLU A 42 -9.42 3.55 4.60
CA GLU A 42 -8.85 2.28 5.08
C GLU A 42 -7.65 1.83 4.24
N PHE A 43 -7.76 1.94 2.93
CA PHE A 43 -6.67 1.64 2.01
C PHE A 43 -5.49 2.59 2.18
N SER A 44 -5.76 3.90 2.30
CA SER A 44 -4.71 4.90 2.47
C SER A 44 -3.94 4.71 3.77
N VAL A 45 -4.65 4.41 4.87
CA VAL A 45 -4.02 4.09 6.16
C VAL A 45 -3.19 2.81 6.05
N PHE A 46 -3.74 1.77 5.39
CA PHE A 46 -3.00 0.54 5.16
C PHE A 46 -1.69 0.77 4.41
N VAL A 47 -1.67 1.61 3.36
CA VAL A 47 -0.44 1.93 2.63
C VAL A 47 0.63 2.53 3.55
N TRP A 48 0.25 3.39 4.51
CA TRP A 48 1.21 3.92 5.49
C TRP A 48 1.67 2.88 6.49
N GLN A 49 0.79 1.96 6.91
CA GLN A 49 1.21 0.81 7.74
C GLN A 49 2.22 -0.09 7.01
N VAL A 50 2.10 -0.22 5.68
CA VAL A 50 3.10 -0.91 4.86
C VAL A 50 4.43 -0.18 4.90
N VAL A 51 4.42 1.15 4.73
CA VAL A 51 5.65 1.96 4.82
C VAL A 51 6.31 1.81 6.20
N ASP A 52 5.55 1.86 7.29
CA ASP A 52 6.08 1.66 8.65
C ASP A 52 6.70 0.26 8.79
N ALA A 53 5.99 -0.79 8.35
CA ALA A 53 6.48 -2.17 8.42
C ALA A 53 7.75 -2.38 7.58
N MET A 54 7.87 -1.72 6.42
CA MET A 54 9.07 -1.76 5.59
C MET A 54 10.29 -1.17 6.32
N HIS A 55 10.10 -0.08 7.08
CA HIS A 55 11.18 0.49 7.91
C HIS A 55 11.55 -0.46 9.06
N GLU A 56 10.57 -1.04 9.75
CA GLU A 56 10.83 -2.02 10.82
C GLU A 56 11.58 -3.25 10.28
N ASP A 57 11.21 -3.75 9.11
CA ASP A 57 11.89 -4.89 8.48
C ASP A 57 13.34 -4.57 8.10
N GLU A 58 13.59 -3.38 7.54
CA GLU A 58 14.95 -2.91 7.21
C GLU A 58 15.82 -2.82 8.49
N GLU A 59 15.33 -2.14 9.53
CA GLU A 59 16.03 -1.98 10.81
C GLU A 59 16.38 -3.34 11.45
N ASN A 60 15.48 -4.32 11.31
CA ASN A 60 15.63 -5.66 11.86
C ASN A 60 16.32 -6.66 10.90
N ASN A 61 16.77 -6.20 9.72
CA ASN A 61 17.37 -7.04 8.67
C ASN A 61 16.48 -8.23 8.24
N ILE A 62 15.16 -8.02 8.25
CA ILE A 62 14.19 -8.99 7.79
C ILE A 62 14.14 -8.93 6.26
N SER A 63 14.27 -10.09 5.61
CA SER A 63 14.18 -10.14 4.15
C SER A 63 12.74 -10.33 3.70
N VAL A 64 12.25 -9.37 2.92
CA VAL A 64 10.94 -9.40 2.26
C VAL A 64 11.18 -9.32 0.75
N LEU A 65 10.45 -10.13 -0.03
CA LEU A 65 10.59 -10.23 -1.49
C LEU A 65 12.05 -10.46 -1.99
N GLY A 66 12.90 -11.06 -1.16
CA GLY A 66 14.30 -11.37 -1.50
C GLY A 66 15.29 -10.23 -1.30
N SER A 67 14.86 -9.08 -0.76
CA SER A 67 15.72 -7.97 -0.33
C SER A 67 15.53 -7.69 1.16
N THR A 68 16.56 -7.14 1.81
CA THR A 68 16.45 -6.56 3.17
C THR A 68 16.24 -5.04 3.12
N ASP A 69 16.51 -4.43 1.97
CA ASP A 69 16.23 -3.03 1.70
C ASP A 69 15.11 -2.96 0.67
N ASN A 70 13.87 -2.88 1.16
CA ASN A 70 12.69 -2.68 0.32
C ASN A 70 12.22 -1.22 0.32
N ILE A 71 12.86 -0.35 1.11
CA ILE A 71 12.52 1.08 1.21
C ILE A 71 12.70 1.78 -0.13
N GLU A 72 13.62 1.30 -0.97
CA GLU A 72 13.78 1.75 -2.35
C GLU A 72 12.48 1.65 -3.19
N MET A 73 11.50 0.83 -2.80
CA MET A 73 10.21 0.68 -3.49
C MET A 73 9.17 1.75 -3.11
N ILE A 74 9.41 2.57 -2.07
CA ILE A 74 8.45 3.59 -1.61
C ILE A 74 8.04 4.57 -2.73
N PRO A 75 8.93 5.08 -3.60
CA PRO A 75 8.52 5.95 -4.70
C PRO A 75 7.61 5.26 -5.72
N ASP A 76 7.85 3.98 -5.99
CA ASP A 76 7.03 3.18 -6.90
C ASP A 76 5.64 2.91 -6.29
N LEU A 77 5.60 2.62 -4.98
CA LEU A 77 4.37 2.50 -4.20
C LEU A 77 3.57 3.81 -4.23
N GLU A 78 4.20 4.94 -3.90
CA GLU A 78 3.54 6.26 -3.87
C GLU A 78 2.94 6.63 -5.23
N TYR A 79 3.66 6.35 -6.32
CA TYR A 79 3.18 6.56 -7.68
C TYR A 79 1.92 5.72 -7.97
N GLU A 80 1.98 4.42 -7.72
CA GLU A 80 0.89 3.50 -8.04
C GLU A 80 -0.37 3.80 -7.23
N ILE A 81 -0.22 4.03 -5.93
CA ILE A 81 -1.33 4.40 -5.04
C ILE A 81 -1.93 5.74 -5.47
N SER A 82 -1.10 6.75 -5.74
CA SER A 82 -1.58 8.06 -6.20
C SER A 82 -2.32 7.96 -7.54
N SER A 83 -1.80 7.19 -8.49
CA SER A 83 -2.42 6.95 -9.79
C SER A 83 -3.78 6.26 -9.63
N TYR A 84 -3.82 5.21 -8.83
CA TYR A 84 -5.04 4.46 -8.56
C TYR A 84 -6.10 5.32 -7.85
N MET A 85 -5.73 6.06 -6.81
CA MET A 85 -6.65 6.93 -6.06
C MET A 85 -7.20 8.09 -6.91
N LYS A 86 -6.43 8.57 -7.90
CA LYS A 86 -6.94 9.50 -8.94
C LYS A 86 -7.98 8.83 -9.83
N SER A 87 -7.71 7.61 -10.29
CA SER A 87 -8.63 6.87 -11.16
C SER A 87 -9.97 6.54 -10.50
N THR A 88 -10.00 6.36 -9.18
CA THR A 88 -11.21 6.09 -8.40
C THR A 88 -11.94 7.36 -7.95
N GLY A 89 -11.34 8.54 -8.13
CA GLY A 89 -11.90 9.82 -7.67
C GLY A 89 -11.72 10.10 -6.17
N PHE A 90 -10.92 9.29 -5.46
CA PHE A 90 -10.67 9.43 -4.03
C PHE A 90 -9.29 10.03 -3.70
N PHE A 91 -8.59 10.61 -4.67
CA PHE A 91 -7.25 11.18 -4.47
C PHE A 91 -7.16 12.19 -3.31
N ASN A 92 -8.20 12.99 -3.07
CA ASN A 92 -8.19 13.93 -1.93
C ASN A 92 -8.14 13.23 -0.57
N ILE A 93 -8.73 12.04 -0.44
CA ILE A 93 -8.66 11.23 0.79
C ILE A 93 -7.25 10.69 0.99
N TRP A 94 -6.60 10.25 -0.10
CA TRP A 94 -5.20 9.84 -0.07
C TRP A 94 -4.31 10.98 0.43
N VAL A 95 -4.44 12.18 -0.13
CA VAL A 95 -3.68 13.37 0.30
C VAL A 95 -3.94 13.70 1.78
N GLU A 96 -5.21 13.75 2.21
CA GLU A 96 -5.57 14.06 3.60
C GLU A 96 -4.95 13.08 4.61
N VAL A 97 -4.99 11.78 4.28
CA VAL A 97 -4.38 10.74 5.11
C VAL A 97 -2.86 10.88 5.13
N SER A 98 -2.24 11.11 3.97
CA SER A 98 -0.78 11.25 3.84
C SER A 98 -0.22 12.51 4.52
N GLU A 99 -0.97 13.60 4.60
CA GLU A 99 -0.56 14.79 5.36
C GLU A 99 -0.65 14.59 6.88
N SER A 100 -1.39 13.58 7.32
CA SER A 100 -1.63 13.28 8.75
C SER A 100 -0.85 12.05 9.24
N ALA A 101 -0.12 11.39 8.34
CA ALA A 101 0.69 10.20 8.63
C ALA A 101 2.05 10.59 9.23
#